data_AF-A0A660VMW3-F1
#
_entry.id   AF-A0A660VMW3-F1
#
_cell.length_a   1.000
_cell.length_b   1.000
_cell.length_c   1.000
_cell.angle_alpha   90.00
_cell.angle_beta   90.00
_cell.angle_gamma   90.00
#
_symmetry.space_group_name_H-M   'P 1'
#
loop_
_entity.id
_entity.type
_entity.pdbx_description
1 polymer ?
#
loop_
_entity_poly.entity_id
_entity_poly.type
_entity_poly.pdbx_seq_one_letter_code
_entity_poly.pdbx_strand_id
1 'polypeptide(L)'
;MAVCDRCGREVPQEDIDAGLAFSDGKNTYCRACVTRLIGELGRLAREAEASTTTSVPKAVPRKRSNKLLLLLLLCAFAAAVIATIFLL
;
A
#
# COMPACT_ATOMS: atom_id res chain seq x y z
N MET A 1 -23.79 -25.23 -0.18
CA MET A 1 -23.09 -24.97 -1.45
C MET A 1 -23.28 -23.50 -1.78
N ALA A 2 -22.19 -22.74 -1.84
CA ALA A 2 -22.25 -21.32 -2.17
C ALA A 2 -22.34 -21.16 -3.70
N VAL A 3 -22.91 -20.05 -4.17
CA VAL A 3 -23.04 -19.75 -5.60
C VAL A 3 -22.26 -18.47 -5.88
N CYS A 4 -21.56 -18.44 -7.01
CA CYS A 4 -20.80 -17.26 -7.39
C CYS A 4 -21.72 -16.12 -7.82
N ASP A 5 -21.66 -14.98 -7.14
CA ASP A 5 -22.48 -13.80 -7.45
C ASP A 5 -22.25 -13.22 -8.86
N ARG A 6 -21.07 -13.50 -9.44
CA ARG A 6 -20.72 -13.01 -10.78
C ARG A 6 -21.21 -13.92 -11.91
N CYS A 7 -21.10 -15.23 -11.77
CA CYS A 7 -21.31 -16.17 -12.88
C CYS A 7 -22.34 -17.27 -12.61
N GLY A 8 -22.93 -17.31 -11.41
CA GLY A 8 -23.97 -18.27 -11.04
C GLY A 8 -23.50 -19.72 -10.89
N ARG A 9 -22.21 -20.00 -11.09
CA ARG A 9 -21.66 -21.35 -10.87
C ARG A 9 -21.53 -21.66 -9.39
N GLU A 10 -21.74 -22.92 -9.05
CA GLU A 10 -21.46 -23.44 -7.72
C GLU A 10 -19.98 -23.23 -7.36
N VAL A 11 -19.76 -22.87 -6.11
CA VAL A 11 -18.44 -22.69 -5.52
C VAL A 11 -18.25 -23.79 -4.47
N PRO A 12 -17.36 -24.76 -4.73
CA PRO A 12 -17.04 -25.81 -3.77
C PRO A 12 -16.52 -25.20 -2.47
N GLN A 13 -16.91 -25.77 -1.33
CA GLN A 13 -16.41 -25.28 -0.04
C GLN A 13 -14.89 -25.50 0.05
N GLU A 14 -14.36 -26.57 -0.56
CA GLU A 14 -12.91 -26.77 -0.61
C GLU A 14 -12.14 -25.64 -1.31
N ASP A 15 -12.75 -25.00 -2.33
CA ASP A 15 -12.13 -23.86 -3.00
C ASP A 15 -12.09 -22.63 -2.09
N ILE A 16 -13.12 -22.44 -1.25
CA ILE A 16 -13.17 -21.35 -0.27
C ILE A 16 -12.15 -21.60 0.84
N ASP A 17 -12.13 -22.81 1.39
CA ASP A 17 -11.24 -23.19 2.49
C ASP A 17 -9.76 -23.19 2.05
N ALA A 18 -9.48 -23.54 0.80
CA ALA A 18 -8.15 -23.45 0.20
C ALA A 18 -7.75 -22.01 -0.21
N GLY A 19 -8.64 -21.01 -0.05
CA GLY A 19 -8.41 -19.63 -0.48
C GLY A 19 -8.31 -19.44 -2.00
N LEU A 20 -8.81 -20.41 -2.78
CA LEU A 20 -8.88 -20.33 -4.24
C LEU A 20 -10.10 -19.56 -4.73
N ALA A 21 -11.19 -19.62 -3.96
CA ALA A 21 -12.38 -18.79 -4.09
C ALA A 21 -12.41 -17.74 -2.98
N PHE A 22 -13.15 -16.65 -3.21
CA PHE A 22 -13.35 -15.61 -2.22
C PHE A 22 -14.75 -15.72 -1.63
N SER A 23 -14.88 -15.61 -0.32
CA SER A 23 -16.16 -15.42 0.37
C SER A 23 -15.97 -14.51 1.58
N ASP A 24 -16.78 -13.46 1.70
CA ASP A 24 -16.79 -12.54 2.85
C ASP A 24 -18.02 -12.75 3.76
N GLY A 25 -18.75 -13.85 3.56
CA GLY A 25 -20.02 -14.15 4.23
C GLY A 25 -21.24 -13.44 3.64
N LYS A 26 -21.06 -12.44 2.77
CA LYS A 26 -22.13 -11.76 2.03
C LYS A 26 -22.09 -12.04 0.53
N ASN A 27 -20.90 -12.04 -0.05
CA ASN A 27 -20.61 -12.28 -1.45
C ASN A 27 -19.64 -13.45 -1.56
N THR A 28 -19.82 -14.27 -2.60
CA THR A 28 -18.95 -15.38 -2.96
C THR A 28 -18.55 -15.30 -4.43
N TYR A 29 -17.25 -15.45 -4.71
CA TYR A 29 -16.70 -15.46 -6.06
C TYR A 29 -15.86 -16.71 -6.31
N CYS A 30 -16.19 -17.44 -7.37
CA CYS A 30 -15.45 -18.65 -7.75
C CYS A 30 -14.02 -18.32 -8.19
N ARG A 31 -13.15 -19.33 -8.11
CA ARG A 31 -11.74 -19.25 -8.53
C ARG A 31 -11.55 -18.59 -9.89
N ALA A 32 -12.31 -19.02 -10.90
CA ALA A 32 -12.21 -18.48 -12.25
C ALA A 32 -12.52 -16.98 -12.32
N CYS A 33 -13.52 -16.51 -11.56
CA CYS A 33 -13.88 -15.10 -11.51
C CYS A 33 -12.79 -14.27 -10.81
N VAL A 34 -12.25 -14.77 -9.69
CA VAL A 34 -11.16 -14.13 -8.96
C VAL A 34 -9.90 -14.03 -9.81
N THR A 35 -9.46 -15.13 -10.44
CA THR A 35 -8.29 -15.15 -11.31
C THR A 35 -8.43 -14.14 -12.47
N ARG A 36 -9.61 -14.08 -13.09
CA ARG A 36 -9.87 -13.11 -14.17
C ARG A 36 -9.74 -11.67 -13.67
N LEU A 37 -10.33 -11.34 -12.51
CA LEU A 37 -10.27 -10.00 -11.94
C LEU A 37 -8.82 -9.58 -11.63
N ILE A 38 -8.04 -10.48 -11.02
CA ILE A 38 -6.61 -10.24 -10.73
C ILE A 38 -5.83 -9.98 -12.03
N GLY A 39 -6.10 -10.77 -13.08
CA GLY A 39 -5.48 -10.58 -14.39
C GLY A 39 -5.82 -9.23 -15.03
N GLU A 40 -7.08 -8.81 -14.96
CA GLU A 40 -7.54 -7.51 -15.46
C GLU A 40 -6.90 -6.34 -14.67
N LEU A 41 -6.84 -6.43 -13.33
CA LEU A 41 -6.16 -5.44 -12.49
C LEU A 41 -4.66 -5.34 -12.80
N GLY A 42 -3.99 -6.48 -12.98
CA GLY A 42 -2.57 -6.51 -13.35
C GLY A 42 -2.31 -5.90 -14.73
N ARG A 43 -3.24 -6.06 -15.68
CA ARG A 43 -3.15 -5.40 -17.00
C ARG A 43 -3.29 -3.88 -16.85
N LEU A 44 -4.30 -3.43 -16.11
CA LEU A 44 -4.53 -1.99 -15.87
C LEU A 44 -3.36 -1.33 -15.14
N ALA A 45 -2.75 -2.01 -14.17
CA ALA A 45 -1.57 -1.51 -13.47
C ALA A 45 -0.40 -1.25 -14.45
N ARG A 46 -0.13 -2.21 -15.36
CA ARG A 46 0.91 -2.04 -16.40
C ARG A 46 0.57 -0.93 -17.39
N GLU A 47 -0.69 -0.82 -17.80
CA GLU A 47 -1.15 0.27 -18.69
C GLU A 47 -0.97 1.64 -18.01
N ALA A 48 -1.24 1.73 -16.70
CA ALA A 48 -1.03 2.96 -15.93
C ALA A 48 0.47 3.31 -15.79
N GLU A 49 1.34 2.34 -15.54
CA GLU A 49 2.81 2.51 -15.49
C GLU A 49 3.39 2.95 -16.85
N ALA A 50 2.91 2.34 -17.94
CA ALA A 50 3.31 2.71 -19.30
C ALA A 50 2.81 4.12 -19.67
N SER A 51 1.62 4.50 -19.21
CA SER A 51 1.06 5.83 -19.46
C SER A 51 1.77 6.92 -18.65
N THR A 52 2.25 6.61 -17.45
CA THR A 52 2.99 7.57 -16.60
C THR A 52 4.47 7.72 -16.98
N THR A 53 5.05 6.79 -17.75
CA THR A 53 6.43 6.90 -18.26
C THR A 53 6.58 7.89 -19.41
N THR A 54 5.48 8.41 -19.96
CA THR A 54 5.53 9.44 -21.03
C THR A 54 5.58 10.88 -20.47
N SER A 55 5.45 11.10 -19.15
CA SER A 55 5.41 12.45 -18.57
C SER A 55 6.07 12.62 -17.20
N VAL A 56 7.31 12.14 -17.01
CA VAL A 56 8.13 12.61 -15.87
C VAL A 56 9.51 13.10 -16.35
N PRO A 57 9.73 14.42 -16.40
CA PRO A 57 11.07 14.97 -16.47
C PRO A 57 11.77 14.84 -15.11
N LYS A 58 13.03 14.40 -15.16
CA LYS A 58 14.17 14.75 -14.29
C LYS A 58 13.93 14.76 -12.76
N ALA A 59 14.57 13.79 -12.10
CA ALA A 59 15.26 13.89 -10.81
C ALA A 59 14.85 15.08 -9.90
N VAL A 60 14.06 14.80 -8.86
CA VAL A 60 14.04 15.66 -7.68
C VAL A 60 15.18 15.20 -6.78
N PRO A 61 16.28 15.97 -6.61
CA PRO A 61 17.23 15.68 -5.56
C PRO A 61 16.49 15.85 -4.24
N ARG A 62 16.48 14.80 -3.43
CA ARG A 62 15.97 14.81 -2.07
C ARG A 62 16.82 15.80 -1.27
N LYS A 63 16.45 17.09 -1.31
CA LYS A 63 17.10 18.17 -0.56
C LYS A 63 16.87 17.86 0.91
N ARG A 64 17.83 17.15 1.51
CA ARG A 64 17.90 16.83 2.94
C ARG A 64 17.60 18.11 3.69
N SER A 65 16.43 18.16 4.33
CA SER A 65 15.90 19.36 4.96
C SER A 65 16.81 19.72 6.14
N ASN A 66 17.74 20.65 5.91
CA ASN A 66 18.66 21.20 6.91
C ASN A 66 17.92 21.81 8.12
N LYS A 67 16.61 22.07 7.99
CA LYS A 67 15.76 22.55 9.07
C LYS A 67 15.66 21.55 10.23
N LEU A 68 15.65 20.24 9.94
CA LEU A 68 15.58 19.22 11.00
C LEU A 68 16.88 19.17 11.82
N LEU A 69 18.02 19.29 11.13
CA LEU A 69 19.34 19.33 11.77
C LEU A 69 19.51 20.59 12.62
N LEU A 70 19.05 21.74 12.13
CA LEU A 70 19.07 23.02 12.85
C LEU A 70 18.20 22.96 14.11
N LEU A 71 17.00 22.36 14.02
CA LEU A 71 16.11 22.14 15.17
C LEU A 71 16.77 21.27 16.25
N LEU A 72 17.42 20.17 15.85
CA LEU A 72 18.11 19.28 16.79
C LEU A 72 19.28 19.99 17.51
N LEU A 73 20.05 20.82 16.80
CA LEU A 73 21.14 21.60 17.40
C LEU A 73 20.62 22.64 18.40
N LEU A 74 19.53 23.34 18.06
CA LEU A 74 18.90 24.30 18.97
C LEU A 74 18.37 23.63 20.24
N CYS A 75 17.72 22.47 20.11
CA CYS A 75 17.24 21.71 21.27
C CYS A 75 18.40 21.22 22.16
N ALA A 76 19.50 20.72 21.56
CA ALA A 76 20.66 20.28 22.32
C ALA A 76 21.33 21.43 23.07
N PHE A 77 21.46 22.61 22.45
CA PHE A 77 22.02 23.79 23.09
C PHE A 77 21.13 24.28 24.25
N ALA A 78 19.82 24.37 24.04
CA ALA A 78 18.89 24.75 25.10
C ALA A 78 18.95 23.78 26.30
N ALA A 79 18.99 22.47 26.04
CA ALA A 79 19.10 21.46 27.08
C ALA A 79 20.41 21.59 27.88
N ALA A 80 21.54 21.85 27.20
CA ALA A 80 22.83 22.05 27.85
C ALA A 80 22.83 23.29 28.76
N VAL A 81 22.29 24.42 28.29
CA VAL A 81 22.18 25.65 29.09
C VAL A 81 21.31 25.45 30.33
N ILE A 82 20.16 24.78 30.17
CA ILE A 82 19.28 24.47 31.30
C ILE A 82 20.02 23.58 32.31
N ALA A 83 20.69 22.51 31.85
CA ALA A 83 21.44 21.63 32.74
C ALA A 83 22.55 22.36 33.51
N THR A 84 23.27 23.29 32.87
CA THR A 84 24.29 24.10 33.55
C THR A 84 23.71 25.07 34.59
N ILE A 85 22.49 25.60 34.37
CA ILE A 85 21.82 26.46 35.36
C ILE A 85 21.38 25.64 36.58
N PHE A 86 20.90 24.41 36.39
CA PHE A 86 20.48 23.53 37.48
C PHE A 86 21.63 22.91 38.27
N LEU A 87 22.84 22.92 37.72
CA LEU A 87 24.06 22.39 38.36
C LEU A 87 24.90 23.46 39.07
N LEU A 88 24.50 24.74 38.98
CA LEU A 88 25.13 25.88 39.66
C LEU A 88 24.38 26.22 40.96
#